data_AF-A0A1D7YE71-F1
#
_entry.id   AF-A0A1D7YE71-F1
#
_cell.length_a   1.000
_cell.length_b   1.000
_cell.length_c   1.000
_cell.angle_alpha   90.00
_cell.angle_beta   90.00
_cell.angle_gamma   90.00
#
_symmetry.space_group_name_H-M   'P 1'
#
loop_
_entity.id
_entity.type
_entity.pdbx_description
1 polymer ?
#
loop_
_entity_poly.entity_id
_entity_poly.type
_entity_poly.pdbx_seq_one_letter_code
_entity_poly.pdbx_strand_id
1 'polypeptide(L)'
;MTFDPEQLGQPKQELAALLKELRKRAGLTGDRLARRCNMSQSKISRIENGKAQPSLLDLERILRAVVAPPEVIEEVIALARLANTEWQDLRSLRRRGLEKKQTELAALESSCTEFRFFLLSMITGLLSTPEYIRASLAHSPADVTKTIARKLERQEVLYDTKKRFTFILTEQAVRWPLLPPAAMAMQIDRLASLTHLTNVKLGVIPITGYKPMAPMDTFTIYDNTLATVENTTGVVILRDPRDIEMHLELFSTLEGYALFGDEARVLLAEWSAACRS
;
A
#
# COMPACT_ATOMS: atom_id res chain seq x y z
N MET A 1 -16.20 20.47 10.15
CA MET A 1 -16.74 19.92 8.90
C MET A 1 -16.94 18.44 9.10
N THR A 2 -18.19 17.99 9.18
CA THR A 2 -18.54 16.59 9.45
C THR A 2 -18.44 15.83 8.13
N PHE A 3 -17.44 14.96 8.00
CA PHE A 3 -17.30 14.10 6.83
C PHE A 3 -18.39 13.03 6.85
N ASP A 4 -19.28 13.07 5.88
CA ASP A 4 -20.33 12.07 5.69
C ASP A 4 -19.79 10.92 4.82
N PRO A 5 -19.60 9.70 5.37
CA PRO A 5 -19.04 8.57 4.63
C PRO A 5 -19.92 8.08 3.48
N GLU A 6 -21.21 8.48 3.43
CA GLU A 6 -22.11 8.12 2.33
C GLU A 6 -21.81 8.89 1.03
N GLN A 7 -21.09 10.02 1.11
CA GLN A 7 -20.61 10.75 -0.07
C GLN A 7 -19.39 10.09 -0.75
N LEU A 8 -18.80 9.06 -0.15
CA LEU A 8 -17.62 8.35 -0.69
C LEU A 8 -17.97 7.23 -1.70
N GLY A 9 -19.21 7.15 -2.17
CA GLY A 9 -19.61 6.30 -3.30
C GLY A 9 -20.09 7.15 -4.49
N GLN A 10 -19.41 7.25 -5.62
CA GLN A 10 -18.22 6.54 -6.11
C GLN A 10 -17.49 7.44 -7.12
N PRO A 11 -16.24 7.90 -6.86
CA PRO A 11 -15.43 8.64 -7.83
C PRO A 11 -15.33 7.93 -9.19
N LYS A 12 -15.41 6.60 -9.18
CA LYS A 12 -15.46 5.74 -10.37
C LYS A 12 -16.74 5.89 -11.21
N GLN A 13 -17.91 6.06 -10.58
CA GLN A 13 -19.17 6.27 -11.30
C GLN A 13 -19.24 7.70 -11.85
N GLU A 14 -18.76 8.67 -11.09
CA GLU A 14 -18.64 10.06 -11.53
C GLU A 14 -17.70 10.18 -12.73
N LEU A 15 -16.51 9.56 -12.65
CA LEU A 15 -15.58 9.48 -13.78
C LEU A 15 -16.21 8.82 -15.01
N ALA A 16 -16.88 7.68 -14.82
CA ALA A 16 -17.54 6.98 -15.93
C ALA A 16 -18.65 7.81 -16.59
N ALA A 17 -19.45 8.50 -15.77
CA ALA A 17 -20.51 9.39 -16.23
C ALA A 17 -19.93 10.60 -16.99
N LEU A 18 -18.88 11.23 -16.45
CA LEU A 18 -18.19 12.36 -17.06
C LEU A 18 -17.58 12.00 -18.41
N LEU A 19 -16.86 10.87 -18.51
CA LEU A 19 -16.30 10.40 -19.78
C LEU A 19 -17.39 10.12 -20.83
N LYS A 20 -18.52 9.53 -20.39
CA LYS A 20 -19.67 9.28 -21.26
C LYS A 20 -20.33 10.57 -21.73
N GLU A 21 -20.39 11.58 -20.88
CA GLU A 21 -20.90 12.90 -21.22
C GLU A 21 -19.99 13.63 -22.21
N LEU A 22 -18.67 13.64 -21.97
CA LEU A 22 -17.69 14.24 -22.88
C LEU A 22 -17.75 13.63 -24.28
N ARG A 23 -17.89 12.30 -24.38
CA ARG A 23 -18.10 11.63 -25.67
C ARG A 23 -19.37 12.13 -26.37
N LYS A 24 -20.48 12.25 -25.64
CA LYS A 24 -21.76 12.72 -26.19
C LYS A 24 -21.67 14.18 -26.66
N ARG A 25 -21.05 15.06 -25.87
CA ARG A 25 -20.83 16.47 -26.24
C ARG A 25 -19.94 16.60 -27.49
N ALA A 26 -18.96 15.71 -27.66
CA ALA A 26 -18.14 15.62 -28.86
C ALA A 26 -18.85 14.99 -30.08
N GLY A 27 -20.12 14.58 -29.96
CA GLY A 27 -20.89 13.97 -31.04
C GLY A 27 -20.37 12.60 -31.51
N LEU A 28 -19.64 11.89 -30.65
CA LEU A 28 -19.02 10.61 -31.00
C LEU A 28 -19.87 9.43 -30.55
N THR A 29 -20.02 8.43 -31.42
CA THR A 29 -20.53 7.11 -31.02
C THR A 29 -19.44 6.35 -30.24
N GLY A 30 -19.83 5.37 -29.43
CA GLY A 30 -18.86 4.53 -28.70
C GLY A 30 -17.87 3.82 -29.62
N ASP A 31 -18.32 3.36 -30.80
CA ASP A 31 -17.45 2.77 -31.83
C ASP A 31 -16.46 3.80 -32.41
N ARG A 32 -16.92 5.01 -32.70
CA ARG A 32 -16.07 6.07 -33.25
C ARG A 32 -15.03 6.55 -32.25
N LEU A 33 -15.37 6.64 -30.96
CA LEU A 33 -14.41 6.93 -29.90
C LEU A 33 -13.37 5.82 -29.76
N ALA A 34 -13.81 4.55 -29.77
CA ALA A 34 -12.93 3.39 -29.67
C ALA A 34 -11.86 3.38 -30.78
N ARG A 35 -12.27 3.63 -32.04
CA ARG A 35 -11.34 3.76 -33.18
C ARG A 35 -10.35 4.91 -33.00
N ARG A 36 -10.80 6.09 -32.56
CA ARG A 36 -9.92 7.25 -32.32
C ARG A 36 -8.90 7.01 -31.20
N CYS A 37 -9.27 6.22 -30.19
CA CYS A 37 -8.41 5.92 -29.05
C CYS A 37 -7.52 4.68 -29.26
N ASN A 38 -7.64 4.00 -30.41
CA ASN A 38 -7.04 2.69 -30.66
C ASN A 38 -7.37 1.67 -29.54
N MET A 39 -8.65 1.56 -29.19
CA MET A 39 -9.18 0.65 -28.17
C MET A 39 -10.36 -0.15 -28.71
N SER A 40 -10.70 -1.27 -28.07
CA SER A 40 -11.92 -2.00 -28.41
C SER A 40 -13.16 -1.26 -27.90
N GLN A 41 -14.27 -1.35 -28.64
CA GLN A 41 -15.56 -0.79 -28.23
C GLN A 41 -16.03 -1.37 -26.88
N SER A 42 -15.73 -2.65 -26.63
CA SER A 42 -15.97 -3.30 -25.34
C SER A 42 -15.19 -2.65 -24.19
N LYS A 43 -13.93 -2.25 -24.41
CA LYS A 43 -13.14 -1.53 -23.39
C LYS A 43 -13.76 -0.16 -23.07
N ILE A 44 -14.08 0.63 -24.10
CA ILE A 44 -14.75 1.95 -23.94
C ILE A 44 -16.09 1.79 -23.21
N SER A 45 -16.92 0.82 -23.60
CA SER A 45 -18.20 0.56 -22.95
C SER A 45 -18.05 0.17 -21.47
N ARG A 46 -17.06 -0.66 -21.13
CA ARG A 46 -16.80 -1.02 -19.73
C ARG A 46 -16.32 0.18 -18.91
N ILE A 47 -15.51 1.07 -19.49
CA ILE A 47 -15.06 2.31 -18.85
C ILE A 47 -16.25 3.25 -18.59
N GLU A 48 -17.05 3.55 -19.61
CA GLU A 48 -18.22 4.47 -19.52
C GLU A 48 -19.35 3.95 -18.61
N ASN A 49 -19.36 2.67 -18.27
CA ASN A 49 -20.32 2.07 -17.35
C ASN A 49 -19.72 1.74 -15.98
N GLY A 50 -18.50 2.23 -15.68
CA GLY A 50 -17.84 2.02 -14.39
C GLY A 50 -17.45 0.55 -14.11
N LYS A 51 -17.47 -0.30 -15.14
CA LYS A 51 -17.12 -1.74 -15.05
C LYS A 51 -15.63 -1.99 -15.22
N ALA A 52 -14.87 -1.05 -15.79
CA ALA A 52 -13.40 -1.10 -15.89
C ALA A 52 -12.79 0.22 -15.44
N GLN A 53 -11.70 0.16 -14.67
CA GLN A 53 -10.88 1.33 -14.31
C GLN A 53 -10.02 1.69 -15.54
N PRO A 54 -10.14 2.89 -16.12
CA PRO A 54 -9.24 3.33 -17.20
C PRO A 54 -7.86 3.68 -16.62
N SER A 55 -6.79 3.28 -17.31
CA SER A 55 -5.46 3.83 -17.01
C SER A 55 -5.39 5.31 -17.41
N LEU A 56 -4.42 6.07 -16.90
CA LEU A 56 -4.21 7.45 -17.34
C LEU A 56 -3.91 7.56 -18.83
N LEU A 57 -3.19 6.58 -19.40
CA LEU A 57 -2.96 6.51 -20.84
C LEU A 57 -4.28 6.33 -21.60
N ASP A 58 -5.20 5.54 -21.03
CA ASP A 58 -6.54 5.41 -21.61
C ASP A 58 -7.30 6.73 -21.53
N LEU A 59 -7.20 7.45 -20.41
CA LEU A 59 -7.85 8.76 -20.21
C LEU A 59 -7.28 9.82 -21.13
N GLU A 60 -5.96 9.90 -21.28
CA GLU A 60 -5.28 10.84 -22.17
C GLU A 60 -5.75 10.62 -23.62
N ARG A 61 -5.84 9.36 -24.05
CA ARG A 61 -6.35 9.00 -25.38
C ARG A 61 -7.82 9.42 -25.56
N ILE A 62 -8.66 9.18 -24.55
CA ILE A 62 -10.08 9.54 -24.59
C ILE A 62 -10.25 11.07 -24.62
N LEU A 63 -9.58 11.79 -23.72
CA LEU A 63 -9.63 13.25 -23.60
C LEU A 63 -9.12 13.94 -24.87
N ARG A 64 -8.04 13.42 -25.46
CA ARG A 64 -7.54 13.89 -26.76
C ARG A 64 -8.52 13.62 -27.90
N ALA A 65 -9.18 12.47 -27.91
CA ALA A 65 -10.12 12.09 -28.95
C ALA A 65 -11.43 12.91 -28.93
N VAL A 66 -11.83 13.40 -27.75
CA VAL A 66 -13.00 14.28 -27.56
C VAL A 66 -12.65 15.77 -27.60
N VAL A 67 -11.35 16.11 -27.69
CA VAL A 67 -10.85 17.50 -27.67
C VAL A 67 -11.30 18.24 -26.41
N ALA A 68 -11.06 17.63 -25.24
CA ALA A 68 -11.44 18.21 -23.97
C ALA A 68 -10.68 19.51 -23.67
N PRO A 69 -11.33 20.55 -23.11
CA PRO A 69 -10.66 21.76 -22.62
C PRO A 69 -9.67 21.44 -21.47
N PRO A 70 -8.61 22.25 -21.27
CA PRO A 70 -7.62 22.04 -20.22
C PRO A 70 -8.22 21.88 -18.81
N GLU A 71 -9.25 22.66 -18.48
CA GLU A 71 -9.92 22.64 -17.17
C GLU A 71 -10.62 21.30 -16.92
N VAL A 72 -11.21 20.73 -17.97
CA VAL A 72 -11.88 19.42 -17.95
C VAL A 72 -10.86 18.28 -17.87
N ILE A 73 -9.68 18.45 -18.48
CA ILE A 73 -8.59 17.48 -18.39
C ILE A 73 -8.10 17.37 -16.93
N GLU A 74 -7.90 18.51 -16.25
CA GLU A 74 -7.49 18.52 -14.85
C GLU A 74 -8.53 17.86 -13.93
N GLU A 75 -9.81 18.17 -14.12
CA GLU A 75 -10.92 17.58 -13.39
C GLU A 75 -10.99 16.05 -13.59
N VAL A 76 -10.89 15.58 -14.84
CA VAL A 76 -10.92 14.14 -15.17
C VAL A 76 -9.70 13.42 -14.61
N ILE A 77 -8.52 14.05 -14.64
CA ILE A 77 -7.30 13.47 -14.03
C ILE A 77 -7.41 13.41 -12.51
N ALA A 78 -7.97 14.44 -11.86
CA ALA A 78 -8.19 14.45 -10.42
C ALA A 78 -9.19 13.35 -10.00
N LEU A 79 -10.32 13.23 -10.71
CA LEU A 79 -11.31 12.17 -10.48
C LEU A 79 -10.73 10.77 -10.76
N ALA A 80 -9.89 10.63 -11.78
CA ALA A 80 -9.21 9.37 -12.08
C ALA A 80 -8.19 8.97 -11.03
N ARG A 81 -7.43 9.93 -10.50
CA ARG A 81 -6.55 9.70 -9.35
C ARG A 81 -7.36 9.24 -8.15
N LEU A 82 -8.45 9.94 -7.82
CA LEU A 82 -9.35 9.53 -6.73
C LEU A 82 -10.02 8.16 -6.97
N ALA A 83 -10.32 7.80 -8.23
CA ALA A 83 -10.90 6.51 -8.58
C ALA A 83 -9.87 5.36 -8.57
N ASN A 84 -8.59 5.65 -8.86
CA ASN A 84 -7.48 4.70 -8.81
C ASN A 84 -6.88 4.54 -7.41
N THR A 85 -7.05 5.55 -6.56
CA THR A 85 -6.72 5.54 -5.13
C THR A 85 -7.87 4.93 -4.36
N GLU A 86 -7.84 3.61 -4.13
CA GLU A 86 -8.89 2.98 -3.31
C GLU A 86 -8.63 3.27 -1.84
N TRP A 87 -9.44 4.15 -1.22
CA TRP A 87 -9.48 4.28 0.24
C TRP A 87 -10.34 3.17 0.83
N GLN A 88 -9.73 2.30 1.64
CA GLN A 88 -10.46 1.30 2.41
C GLN A 88 -10.54 1.72 3.87
N ASP A 89 -11.71 2.13 4.33
CA ASP A 89 -11.94 2.42 5.75
C ASP A 89 -12.02 1.13 6.57
N LEU A 90 -11.19 1.04 7.60
CA LEU A 90 -11.12 -0.08 8.53
C LEU A 90 -12.44 -0.32 9.27
N ARG A 91 -13.30 0.70 9.47
CA ARG A 91 -14.63 0.55 10.07
C ARG A 91 -15.64 -0.05 9.11
N SER A 92 -15.64 0.35 7.84
CA SER A 92 -16.53 -0.20 6.82
C SER A 92 -16.10 -1.59 6.32
N LEU A 93 -14.79 -1.91 6.32
CA LEU A 93 -14.26 -3.27 6.12
C LEU A 93 -14.77 -4.27 7.17
N ARG A 94 -14.93 -3.83 8.42
CA ARG A 94 -15.44 -4.66 9.52
C ARG A 94 -16.96 -4.90 9.46
N ARG A 95 -17.71 -4.03 8.77
CA ARG A 95 -19.19 -4.06 8.72
C ARG A 95 -19.76 -4.67 7.45
N ARG A 96 -19.06 -4.55 6.32
CA ARG A 96 -19.50 -5.06 5.01
C ARG A 96 -18.50 -6.12 4.57
N GLY A 97 -18.88 -7.40 4.64
CA GLY A 97 -18.06 -8.54 4.20
C GLY A 97 -17.51 -8.32 2.79
N LEU A 98 -16.28 -7.80 2.72
CA LEU A 98 -15.56 -7.42 1.51
C LEU A 98 -14.65 -8.58 1.05
N GLU A 99 -15.15 -9.80 1.16
CA GLU A 99 -14.38 -11.03 0.89
C GLU A 99 -13.77 -10.99 -0.52
N LYS A 100 -14.53 -10.60 -1.54
CA LYS A 100 -14.07 -10.64 -2.94
C LYS A 100 -12.88 -9.72 -3.25
N LYS A 101 -12.88 -8.49 -2.73
CA LYS A 101 -11.76 -7.55 -2.95
C LYS A 101 -10.53 -7.92 -2.13
N GLN A 102 -10.74 -8.45 -0.92
CA GLN A 102 -9.66 -9.00 -0.10
C GLN A 102 -9.06 -10.24 -0.76
N THR A 103 -9.87 -11.08 -1.43
CA THR A 103 -9.39 -12.19 -2.26
C THR A 103 -8.62 -11.71 -3.48
N GLU A 104 -9.06 -10.67 -4.19
CA GLU A 104 -8.34 -10.10 -5.34
C GLU A 104 -6.97 -9.52 -4.94
N LEU A 105 -6.90 -8.81 -3.81
CA LEU A 105 -5.63 -8.33 -3.26
C LEU A 105 -4.75 -9.49 -2.82
N ALA A 106 -5.28 -10.46 -2.08
CA ALA A 106 -4.53 -11.65 -1.67
C ALA A 106 -4.03 -12.47 -2.86
N ALA A 107 -4.79 -12.54 -3.96
CA ALA A 107 -4.38 -13.20 -5.19
C ALA A 107 -3.28 -12.43 -5.94
N LEU A 108 -3.33 -11.10 -5.93
CA LEU A 108 -2.24 -10.28 -6.47
C LEU A 108 -0.98 -10.44 -5.63
N GLU A 109 -1.08 -10.30 -4.32
CA GLU A 109 0.04 -10.51 -3.39
C GLU A 109 0.65 -11.91 -3.52
N SER A 110 -0.16 -12.95 -3.71
CA SER A 110 0.36 -14.32 -3.84
C SER A 110 1.18 -14.51 -5.12
N SER A 111 0.83 -13.81 -6.18
CA SER A 111 1.56 -13.82 -7.46
C SER A 111 2.85 -13.00 -7.43
N CYS A 112 2.97 -12.03 -6.51
CA CYS A 112 4.14 -11.16 -6.40
C CYS A 112 5.37 -11.91 -5.90
N THR A 113 6.53 -11.50 -6.41
CA THR A 113 7.83 -12.12 -6.05
C THR A 113 8.74 -11.17 -5.29
N GLU A 114 8.50 -9.87 -5.37
CA GLU A 114 9.28 -8.86 -4.68
C GLU A 114 8.38 -7.97 -3.83
N PHE A 115 8.79 -7.76 -2.59
CA PHE A 115 8.03 -6.98 -1.62
C PHE A 115 8.95 -5.98 -0.94
N ARG A 116 8.54 -4.72 -0.90
CA ARG A 116 9.30 -3.63 -0.28
C ARG A 116 8.44 -2.95 0.76
N PHE A 117 8.81 -3.08 2.02
CA PHE A 117 8.07 -2.55 3.17
C PHE A 117 8.85 -1.39 3.76
N PHE A 118 8.23 -0.21 3.78
CA PHE A 118 8.70 0.90 4.58
C PHE A 118 7.82 1.03 5.84
N LEU A 119 8.43 0.84 7.01
CA LEU A 119 7.77 0.73 8.30
C LEU A 119 8.11 1.96 9.14
N LEU A 120 7.17 2.90 9.21
CA LEU A 120 7.40 4.23 9.80
C LEU A 120 7.34 4.22 11.33
N SER A 121 6.32 3.62 11.91
CA SER A 121 6.00 3.78 13.34
C SER A 121 5.83 2.46 14.07
N MET A 122 5.55 1.37 13.36
CA MET A 122 5.33 0.03 13.90
C MET A 122 5.83 -1.02 12.91
N ILE A 123 6.19 -2.21 13.39
CA ILE A 123 6.54 -3.33 12.52
C ILE A 123 5.30 -4.05 11.96
N THR A 124 5.45 -4.67 10.79
CA THR A 124 4.41 -5.54 10.22
C THR A 124 4.33 -6.88 10.94
N GLY A 125 3.14 -7.51 10.87
CA GLY A 125 2.88 -8.83 11.44
C GLY A 125 3.77 -9.95 10.89
N LEU A 126 4.43 -9.77 9.74
CA LEU A 126 5.43 -10.72 9.22
C LEU A 126 6.67 -10.79 10.14
N LEU A 127 7.07 -9.65 10.68
CA LEU A 127 8.26 -9.50 11.52
C LEU A 127 7.95 -9.69 13.01
N SER A 128 6.68 -9.59 13.40
CA SER A 128 6.24 -9.61 14.79
C SER A 128 6.33 -10.99 15.47
N THR A 129 6.58 -10.98 16.77
CA THR A 129 6.36 -12.09 17.70
C THR A 129 4.87 -12.24 18.00
N PRO A 130 4.42 -13.42 18.48
CA PRO A 130 3.03 -13.61 18.91
C PRO A 130 2.58 -12.59 19.96
N GLU A 131 3.47 -12.20 20.88
CA GLU A 131 3.23 -11.20 21.93
C GLU A 131 2.98 -9.83 21.32
N TYR A 132 3.82 -9.42 20.36
CA TYR A 132 3.66 -8.14 19.66
C TYR A 132 2.35 -8.09 18.86
N ILE A 133 2.00 -9.17 18.15
CA ILE A 133 0.73 -9.25 17.42
C ILE A 133 -0.44 -9.09 18.38
N ARG A 134 -0.43 -9.80 19.53
CA ARG A 134 -1.47 -9.70 20.56
C ARG A 134 -1.60 -8.28 21.09
N ALA A 135 -0.50 -7.63 21.43
CA ALA A 135 -0.51 -6.26 21.96
C ALA A 135 -1.00 -5.24 20.93
N SER A 136 -0.61 -5.37 19.66
CA SER A 136 -1.04 -4.45 18.59
C SER A 136 -2.55 -4.51 18.33
N LEU A 137 -3.20 -5.60 18.72
CA LEU A 137 -4.62 -5.85 18.55
C LEU A 137 -5.45 -5.64 19.83
N ALA A 138 -4.82 -5.31 20.96
CA ALA A 138 -5.48 -5.26 22.27
C ALA A 138 -6.64 -4.24 22.35
N HIS A 139 -6.58 -3.15 21.58
CA HIS A 139 -7.63 -2.14 21.51
C HIS A 139 -8.73 -2.44 20.48
N SER A 140 -8.68 -3.61 19.84
CA SER A 140 -9.72 -4.03 18.90
C SER A 140 -10.97 -4.52 19.65
N PRO A 141 -12.17 -4.00 19.35
CA PRO A 141 -13.42 -4.41 20.00
C PRO A 141 -13.95 -5.79 19.54
N ALA A 142 -13.20 -6.53 18.72
CA ALA A 142 -13.61 -7.80 18.12
C ALA A 142 -12.76 -8.97 18.65
N ASP A 143 -13.27 -10.22 18.55
CA ASP A 143 -12.45 -11.40 18.82
C ASP A 143 -11.32 -11.51 17.78
N VAL A 144 -10.08 -11.32 18.26
CA VAL A 144 -8.87 -11.28 17.43
C VAL A 144 -8.13 -12.62 17.37
N THR A 145 -8.63 -13.67 18.02
CA THR A 145 -7.94 -14.97 18.11
C THR A 145 -7.65 -15.56 16.72
N LYS A 146 -8.65 -15.59 15.84
CA LYS A 146 -8.50 -16.05 14.44
C LYS A 146 -7.59 -15.13 13.62
N THR A 147 -7.59 -13.84 13.91
CA THR A 147 -6.74 -12.85 13.24
C THR A 147 -5.27 -13.03 13.61
N ILE A 148 -4.97 -13.36 14.87
CA ILE A 148 -3.62 -13.67 15.33
C ILE A 148 -3.11 -14.93 14.63
N ALA A 149 -3.90 -16.01 14.62
CA ALA A 149 -3.52 -17.26 13.96
C ALA A 149 -3.19 -17.04 12.47
N ARG A 150 -4.06 -16.34 11.73
CA ARG A 150 -3.81 -16.00 10.32
C ARG A 150 -2.56 -15.16 10.10
N LYS A 151 -2.27 -14.20 11.00
CA LYS A 151 -1.04 -13.38 10.91
C LYS A 151 0.21 -14.22 11.14
N LEU A 152 0.15 -15.20 12.05
CA LEU A 152 1.25 -16.14 12.31
C LEU A 152 1.47 -17.11 11.15
N GLU A 153 0.40 -17.70 10.61
CA GLU A 153 0.47 -18.57 9.42
C GLU A 153 1.10 -17.83 8.23
N ARG A 154 0.75 -16.55 8.03
CA ARG A 154 1.31 -15.74 6.95
C ARG A 154 2.82 -15.50 7.08
N GLN A 155 3.42 -15.69 8.25
CA GLN A 155 4.87 -15.53 8.42
C GLN A 155 5.68 -16.60 7.67
N GLU A 156 5.08 -17.76 7.38
CA GLU A 156 5.73 -18.84 6.61
C GLU A 156 6.23 -18.36 5.24
N VAL A 157 5.59 -17.32 4.67
CA VAL A 157 5.98 -16.72 3.40
C VAL A 157 7.41 -16.17 3.40
N LEU A 158 7.96 -15.80 4.56
CA LEU A 158 9.34 -15.33 4.68
C LEU A 158 10.36 -16.42 4.34
N TYR A 159 9.97 -17.69 4.44
CA TYR A 159 10.82 -18.84 4.13
C TYR A 159 10.63 -19.33 2.68
N ASP A 160 9.71 -18.73 1.91
CA ASP A 160 9.60 -18.98 0.47
C ASP A 160 10.74 -18.25 -0.26
N THR A 161 11.79 -19.00 -0.59
CA THR A 161 12.97 -18.48 -1.29
C THR A 161 12.70 -17.98 -2.72
N LYS A 162 11.51 -18.24 -3.27
CA LYS A 162 11.07 -17.64 -4.55
C LYS A 162 10.65 -16.18 -4.39
N LYS A 163 10.42 -15.73 -3.16
CA LYS A 163 9.99 -14.36 -2.83
C LYS A 163 11.12 -13.61 -2.14
N ARG A 164 11.32 -12.36 -2.53
CA ARG A 164 12.31 -11.44 -1.96
C ARG A 164 11.61 -10.36 -1.16
N PHE A 165 12.13 -10.08 0.03
CA PHE A 165 11.58 -9.08 0.92
C PHE A 165 12.65 -8.05 1.26
N THR A 166 12.33 -6.78 1.10
CA THR A 166 13.13 -5.68 1.63
C THR A 166 12.30 -4.92 2.67
N PHE A 167 12.78 -4.89 3.90
CA PHE A 167 12.17 -4.14 4.99
C PHE A 167 13.08 -2.98 5.37
N ILE A 168 12.53 -1.77 5.39
CA ILE A 168 13.19 -0.58 5.91
C ILE A 168 12.38 -0.12 7.11
N LEU A 169 12.99 -0.18 8.28
CA LEU A 169 12.37 0.19 9.54
C LEU A 169 13.01 1.50 10.02
N THR A 170 12.20 2.45 10.47
CA THR A 170 12.75 3.54 11.29
C THR A 170 13.12 3.01 12.67
N GLU A 171 14.02 3.70 13.36
CA GLU A 171 14.27 3.47 14.79
C GLU A 171 12.96 3.49 15.60
N GLN A 172 12.03 4.38 15.25
CA GLN A 172 10.73 4.47 15.92
C GLN A 172 9.92 3.17 15.78
N ALA A 173 9.89 2.58 14.58
CA ALA A 173 9.17 1.33 14.33
C ALA A 173 9.74 0.16 15.14
N VAL A 174 11.05 0.15 15.37
CA VAL A 174 11.72 -0.88 16.16
C VAL A 174 11.52 -0.68 17.66
N ARG A 175 11.62 0.56 18.14
CA ARG A 175 11.74 0.87 19.57
C ARG A 175 10.44 1.29 20.26
N TRP A 176 9.32 1.43 19.53
CA TRP A 176 8.05 1.82 20.14
C TRP A 176 7.68 0.83 21.26
N PRO A 177 7.44 1.30 22.51
CA PRO A 177 7.29 0.44 23.68
C PRO A 177 5.89 -0.17 23.77
N LEU A 178 5.52 -0.99 22.78
CA LEU A 178 4.23 -1.68 22.73
C LEU A 178 4.14 -2.82 23.77
N LEU A 179 5.29 -3.40 24.13
CA LEU A 179 5.40 -4.55 25.03
C LEU A 179 6.21 -4.20 26.29
N PRO A 180 6.06 -4.98 27.39
CA PRO A 180 6.99 -4.93 28.51
C PRO A 180 8.45 -5.11 28.06
N PRO A 181 9.44 -4.54 28.78
CA PRO A 181 10.82 -4.45 28.30
C PRO A 181 11.43 -5.80 27.84
N ALA A 182 11.29 -6.86 28.65
CA ALA A 182 11.79 -8.19 28.27
C ALA A 182 11.16 -8.74 26.98
N ALA A 183 9.87 -8.49 26.75
CA ALA A 183 9.17 -8.92 25.55
C ALA A 183 9.53 -8.05 24.33
N MET A 184 9.80 -6.74 24.52
CA MET A 184 10.37 -5.93 23.44
C MET A 184 11.77 -6.39 23.06
N ALA A 185 12.61 -6.79 24.02
CA ALA A 185 13.93 -7.34 23.72
C ALA A 185 13.83 -8.59 22.82
N MET A 186 12.91 -9.51 23.14
CA MET A 186 12.63 -10.68 22.29
C MET A 186 12.13 -10.32 20.89
N GLN A 187 11.31 -9.26 20.78
CA GLN A 187 10.87 -8.75 19.48
C GLN A 187 12.04 -8.20 18.66
N ILE A 188 12.96 -7.46 19.28
CA ILE A 188 14.12 -6.89 18.59
C ILE A 188 15.10 -8.00 18.19
N ASP A 189 15.34 -9.00 19.04
CA ASP A 189 16.15 -10.17 18.70
C ASP A 189 15.61 -10.93 17.49
N ARG A 190 14.27 -11.02 17.38
CA ARG A 190 13.64 -11.60 16.20
C ARG A 190 13.94 -10.80 14.93
N LEU A 191 13.99 -9.48 14.98
CA LEU A 191 14.39 -8.68 13.82
C LEU A 191 15.83 -9.00 13.42
N ALA A 192 16.74 -9.11 14.39
CA ALA A 192 18.13 -9.48 14.16
C ALA A 192 18.24 -10.88 13.52
N SER A 193 17.48 -11.86 14.01
CA SER A 193 17.51 -13.22 13.47
C SER A 193 17.01 -13.30 12.02
N LEU A 194 15.99 -12.51 11.66
CA LEU A 194 15.47 -12.45 10.30
C LEU A 194 16.47 -11.87 9.29
N THR A 195 17.48 -11.10 9.74
CA THR A 195 18.56 -10.61 8.86
C THR A 195 19.44 -11.72 8.27
N HIS A 196 19.35 -12.94 8.81
CA HIS A 196 20.12 -14.10 8.32
C HIS A 196 19.43 -14.86 7.19
N LEU A 197 18.16 -14.56 6.89
CA LEU A 197 17.45 -15.18 5.77
C LEU A 197 17.95 -14.61 4.44
N THR A 198 18.34 -15.48 3.51
CA THR A 198 18.97 -15.08 2.24
C THR A 198 18.06 -14.26 1.33
N ASN A 199 16.75 -14.40 1.49
CA ASN A 199 15.72 -13.71 0.72
C ASN A 199 15.11 -12.50 1.48
N VAL A 200 15.64 -12.16 2.66
CA VAL A 200 15.19 -11.01 3.45
C VAL A 200 16.33 -10.01 3.62
N LYS A 201 16.13 -8.81 3.07
CA LYS A 201 16.98 -7.65 3.32
C LYS A 201 16.28 -6.76 4.35
N LEU A 202 16.84 -6.63 5.55
CA LEU A 202 16.27 -5.79 6.61
C LEU A 202 17.25 -4.68 6.95
N GLY A 203 16.78 -3.45 6.81
CA GLY A 203 17.51 -2.22 7.11
C GLY A 203 16.84 -1.40 8.20
N VAL A 204 17.65 -0.68 8.96
CA VAL A 204 17.20 0.17 10.06
C VAL A 204 17.72 1.58 9.87
N ILE A 205 16.84 2.57 9.93
CA ILE A 205 17.18 3.99 9.86
C ILE A 205 17.30 4.55 11.29
N PRO A 206 18.52 4.78 11.81
CA PRO A 206 18.71 5.39 13.13
C PRO A 206 18.33 6.87 13.14
N ILE A 207 17.95 7.39 14.32
CA ILE A 207 17.61 8.81 14.53
C ILE A 207 18.86 9.71 14.67
N THR A 208 19.91 9.42 13.90
CA THR A 208 21.20 10.12 13.92
C THR A 208 21.56 10.67 12.55
N GLY A 209 22.20 11.83 12.50
CA GLY A 209 22.63 12.46 11.24
C GLY A 209 21.51 13.14 10.44
N TYR A 210 21.90 13.90 9.43
CA TYR A 210 20.98 14.70 8.61
C TYR A 210 20.26 13.84 7.56
N LYS A 211 18.92 13.94 7.52
CA LYS A 211 18.06 13.29 6.52
C LYS A 211 17.11 14.36 5.96
N PRO A 212 17.31 14.86 4.74
CA PRO A 212 16.53 15.98 4.18
C PRO A 212 15.07 15.63 3.86
N MET A 213 14.65 14.39 4.07
CA MET A 213 13.33 13.90 3.74
C MET A 213 12.74 13.14 4.93
N ALA A 214 11.57 13.59 5.40
CA ALA A 214 10.83 12.94 6.47
C ALA A 214 9.80 11.98 5.86
N PRO A 215 9.80 10.69 6.26
CA PRO A 215 8.75 9.78 5.87
C PRO A 215 7.41 10.13 6.56
N MET A 216 6.32 10.14 5.81
CA MET A 216 4.99 10.53 6.29
C MET A 216 4.11 9.33 6.64
N ASP A 217 4.25 8.23 5.90
CA ASP A 217 3.34 7.09 5.98
C ASP A 217 4.09 5.75 6.00
N THR A 218 3.43 4.69 6.46
CA THR A 218 3.87 3.30 6.26
C THR A 218 3.34 2.82 4.91
N PHE A 219 4.19 2.20 4.09
CA PHE A 219 3.76 1.71 2.78
C PHE A 219 4.46 0.42 2.37
N THR A 220 3.80 -0.35 1.50
CA THR A 220 4.34 -1.57 0.91
C THR A 220 4.23 -1.50 -0.61
N ILE A 221 5.29 -1.86 -1.31
CA ILE A 221 5.31 -2.00 -2.78
C ILE A 221 5.42 -3.49 -3.11
N TYR A 222 4.59 -3.93 -4.04
CA TYR A 222 4.54 -5.31 -4.52
C TYR A 222 4.94 -5.33 -6.00
N ASP A 223 6.07 -5.99 -6.26
CA ASP A 223 6.84 -5.89 -7.50
C ASP A 223 6.96 -4.40 -7.91
N ASN A 224 6.50 -4.05 -9.11
CA ASN A 224 6.39 -2.67 -9.59
C ASN A 224 4.97 -2.37 -10.09
N THR A 225 3.95 -3.02 -9.51
CA THR A 225 2.58 -3.00 -10.06
C THR A 225 1.50 -2.57 -9.07
N LEU A 226 1.85 -2.53 -7.79
CA LEU A 226 0.92 -2.25 -6.70
C LEU A 226 1.68 -1.63 -5.54
N ALA A 227 1.12 -0.60 -4.93
CA ALA A 227 1.54 -0.12 -3.63
C ALA A 227 0.34 0.00 -2.68
N THR A 228 0.58 -0.19 -1.39
CA THR A 228 -0.38 0.06 -0.32
C THR A 228 0.20 1.07 0.65
N VAL A 229 -0.60 2.02 1.10
CA VAL A 229 -0.21 3.01 2.11
C VAL A 229 -1.16 2.86 3.28
N GLU A 230 -0.62 2.62 4.47
CA GLU A 230 -1.36 2.37 5.69
C GLU A 230 -1.40 3.62 6.56
N ASN A 231 -2.58 3.95 7.08
CA ASN A 231 -2.74 4.92 8.15
C ASN A 231 -3.69 4.36 9.23
N THR A 232 -3.88 5.13 10.30
CA THR A 232 -4.71 4.69 11.46
C THR A 232 -6.15 4.34 11.07
N THR A 233 -6.68 4.92 10.00
CA THR A 233 -8.10 4.80 9.62
C THR A 233 -8.34 3.86 8.45
N GLY A 234 -7.31 3.53 7.67
CA GLY A 234 -7.48 2.71 6.49
C GLY A 234 -6.19 2.33 5.79
N VAL A 235 -6.38 1.62 4.68
CA VAL A 235 -5.33 1.33 3.71
C VAL A 235 -5.73 1.95 2.38
N VAL A 236 -4.81 2.69 1.78
CA VAL A 236 -4.92 3.21 0.43
C VAL A 236 -4.21 2.24 -0.51
N ILE A 237 -4.87 1.83 -1.60
CA ILE A 237 -4.27 0.98 -2.62
C ILE A 237 -4.01 1.81 -3.87
N LEU A 238 -2.78 1.75 -4.35
CA LEU A 238 -2.26 2.47 -5.50
C LEU A 238 -1.88 1.48 -6.59
N ARG A 239 -2.42 1.69 -7.80
CA ARG A 239 -2.14 0.88 -8.99
C ARG A 239 -1.66 1.72 -10.17
N ASP A 240 -1.65 3.04 -9.99
CA ASP A 240 -1.19 3.96 -11.01
C ASP A 240 0.34 3.85 -11.13
N PRO A 241 0.89 3.60 -12.33
CA PRO A 241 2.34 3.47 -12.51
C PRO A 241 3.12 4.69 -12.00
N ARG A 242 2.56 5.90 -12.07
CA ARG A 242 3.24 7.12 -11.59
C ARG A 242 3.30 7.18 -10.07
N ASP A 243 2.22 6.77 -9.41
CA ASP A 243 2.19 6.70 -7.96
C ASP A 243 3.12 5.59 -7.46
N ILE A 244 3.18 4.46 -8.16
CA ILE A 244 4.12 3.37 -7.85
C ILE A 244 5.57 3.84 -8.03
N GLU A 245 5.89 4.51 -9.14
CA GLU A 245 7.24 5.05 -9.39
C GLU A 245 7.66 6.03 -8.30
N MET A 246 6.78 6.95 -7.90
CA MET A 246 7.03 7.87 -6.79
C MET A 246 7.34 7.13 -5.49
N HIS A 247 6.64 6.03 -5.18
CA HIS A 247 6.92 5.22 -4.00
C HIS A 247 8.23 4.44 -4.13
N LEU A 248 8.60 3.99 -5.33
CA LEU A 248 9.89 3.35 -5.59
C LEU A 248 11.06 4.32 -5.38
N GLU A 249 10.96 5.55 -5.89
CA GLU A 249 11.95 6.62 -5.69
C GLU A 249 12.08 6.99 -4.20
N LEU A 250 10.94 7.14 -3.53
CA LEU A 250 10.88 7.38 -2.09
C LEU A 250 11.54 6.24 -1.30
N PHE A 251 11.21 5.00 -1.63
CA PHE A 251 11.78 3.81 -1.00
C PHE A 251 13.29 3.75 -1.19
N SER A 252 13.79 3.99 -2.40
CA SER A 252 15.22 3.99 -2.71
C SER A 252 15.98 5.07 -1.92
N THR A 253 15.38 6.26 -1.79
CA THR A 253 15.97 7.33 -0.97
C THR A 253 16.04 6.94 0.50
N LEU A 254 14.98 6.35 1.05
CA LEU A 254 14.94 5.86 2.44
C LEU A 254 15.91 4.70 2.66
N GLU A 255 16.10 3.86 1.64
CA GLU A 255 17.07 2.76 1.66
C GLU A 255 18.50 3.29 1.82
N GLY A 256 18.82 4.41 1.16
CA GLY A 256 20.11 5.08 1.30
C GLY A 256 20.42 5.59 2.73
N TYR A 257 19.41 5.72 3.60
CA TYR A 257 19.59 6.11 5.00
C TYR A 257 19.66 4.92 5.97
N ALA A 258 19.37 3.71 5.49
CA ALA A 258 19.27 2.53 6.34
C ALA A 258 20.62 1.83 6.49
N LEU A 259 20.94 1.42 7.72
CA LEU A 259 22.02 0.49 8.00
C LEU A 259 21.53 -0.94 7.71
N PHE A 260 22.39 -1.77 7.14
CA PHE A 260 22.09 -3.16 6.78
C PHE A 260 23.16 -4.12 7.32
N GLY A 261 22.88 -5.43 7.24
CA GLY A 261 23.87 -6.45 7.56
C GLY A 261 24.38 -6.38 8.99
N ASP A 262 25.70 -6.38 9.17
CA ASP A 262 26.33 -6.36 10.51
C ASP A 262 26.04 -5.07 11.28
N GLU A 263 26.02 -3.92 10.61
CA GLU A 263 25.71 -2.64 11.26
C GLU A 263 24.30 -2.63 11.85
N ALA A 264 23.32 -3.12 11.08
CA ALA A 264 21.95 -3.27 11.57
C ALA A 264 21.87 -4.25 12.74
N ARG A 265 22.58 -5.39 12.67
CA ARG A 265 22.60 -6.39 13.75
C ARG A 265 23.19 -5.86 15.04
N VAL A 266 24.30 -5.13 14.96
CA VAL A 266 24.92 -4.49 16.13
C VAL A 266 23.94 -3.52 16.79
N LEU A 267 23.34 -2.63 16.00
CA LEU A 267 22.39 -1.65 16.52
C LEU A 267 21.14 -2.30 17.14
N LEU A 268 20.59 -3.34 16.51
CA LEU A 268 19.48 -4.12 17.06
C LEU A 268 19.87 -4.82 18.36
N ALA A 269 21.07 -5.40 18.45
CA ALA A 269 21.56 -6.04 19.66
C ALA A 269 21.71 -5.02 20.82
N GLU A 270 22.21 -3.82 20.55
CA GLU A 270 22.31 -2.74 21.53
C GLU A 270 20.92 -2.32 22.06
N TRP A 271 19.95 -2.09 21.17
CA TRP A 271 18.59 -1.75 21.59
C TRP A 271 17.90 -2.88 22.37
N SER A 272 18.14 -4.13 21.96
CA SER A 272 17.63 -5.30 22.65
C SER A 272 18.23 -5.42 24.06
N ALA A 273 19.53 -5.16 24.23
CA ALA A 273 20.19 -5.14 25.52
C ALA A 273 19.66 -4.01 26.43
N ALA A 274 19.43 -2.81 25.88
CA ALA A 274 18.86 -1.69 26.60
C ALA A 274 17.42 -1.95 27.09
N CYS A 275 16.66 -2.82 26.43
CA CYS A 275 15.36 -3.26 26.94
C CYS A 275 15.44 -4.25 28.12
N ARG A 276 16.62 -4.81 28.42
CA ARG A 276 16.83 -5.77 29.51
C ARG A 276 17.47 -5.16 30.76
N SER A 277 18.13 -4.01 30.62
CA SER A 277 18.68 -3.21 31.72
C SER A 277 17.60 -2.42 32.44
#